data_AF-A0AA86W4D5-F1
#
_entry.id   AF-A0AA86W4D5-F1
#
_cell.length_a   1.000
_cell.length_b   1.000
_cell.length_c   1.000
_cell.angle_alpha   90.00
_cell.angle_beta   90.00
_cell.angle_gamma   90.00
#
_symmetry.space_group_name_H-M   'P 1'
#
loop_
_entity.id
_entity.type
_entity.pdbx_description
1 polymer ?
#
loop_
_entity_poly.entity_id
_entity_poly.type
_entity_poly.pdbx_seq_one_letter_code
_entity_poly.pdbx_strand_id
1 'polypeptide(L)'
;MEFGHLLALALFCLTLRKIDASAKDYWNSVFPNTPVPKPLQDLVWPSSKSSIPIKVEEEKQYWTLFFEHDLHPRKIMHLGLHNHSNAQPSTLSSRTTSQPFGAWLQAKVSERYNLDEICGRPAAKGEGKFCAASLESMMGFATSKLGKNIKVVSSSFAQDHEQYTVEEVRKVGEGAVMCHRLNFEKVVFYCHQINATTTYMVPLVASDGTKAKALTICHHDTRGMDPVVLYEVLKVKTGTVPVCHFVGNKAIAWVPNLRTYDSCVV
;
A
#
# COMPACT_ATOMS: atom_id res chain seq x y z
N MET A 1 33.30 20.63 -26.85
CA MET A 1 31.98 19.98 -26.74
C MET A 1 31.44 19.99 -25.30
N GLU A 2 31.87 20.94 -24.44
CA GLU A 2 31.54 20.94 -23.00
C GLU A 2 30.32 21.82 -22.64
N PHE A 3 29.93 22.77 -23.50
CA PHE A 3 28.79 23.68 -23.24
C PHE A 3 27.42 23.02 -23.36
N GLY A 4 27.28 21.98 -24.19
CA GLY A 4 26.02 21.24 -24.36
C GLY A 4 25.63 20.45 -23.11
N HIS A 5 26.62 19.93 -22.37
CA HIS A 5 26.40 19.16 -21.15
C HIS A 5 25.93 20.04 -19.97
N LEU A 6 26.45 21.27 -19.85
CA LEU A 6 26.05 22.22 -18.80
C LEU A 6 24.60 22.72 -19.00
N LEU A 7 24.20 22.99 -20.24
CA LEU A 7 22.82 23.38 -20.57
C LEU A 7 21.83 22.23 -20.34
N ALA A 8 22.20 21.00 -20.70
CA ALA A 8 21.37 19.82 -20.47
C ALA A 8 21.19 19.52 -18.97
N LEU A 9 22.25 19.63 -18.16
CA LEU A 9 22.20 19.47 -16.71
C LEU A 9 21.34 20.56 -16.03
N ALA A 10 21.44 21.82 -16.49
CA ALA A 10 20.62 22.92 -15.97
C ALA A 10 19.13 22.73 -16.29
N LEU A 11 18.80 22.33 -17.52
CA LEU A 11 17.42 22.03 -17.93
C LEU A 11 16.84 20.84 -17.16
N PHE A 12 17.63 19.78 -16.93
CA PHE A 12 17.22 18.62 -16.14
C PHE A 12 17.00 18.95 -14.65
N CYS A 13 17.83 19.82 -14.06
CA CYS A 13 17.62 20.31 -12.70
C CYS A 13 16.37 21.21 -12.58
N LEU A 14 16.06 22.00 -13.61
CA LEU A 14 14.86 22.84 -13.64
C LEU A 14 13.58 22.04 -13.81
N THR A 15 13.59 20.92 -14.55
CA THR A 15 12.41 20.05 -14.70
C THR A 15 12.10 19.27 -13.42
N LEU A 16 13.12 18.72 -12.75
CA LEU A 16 12.95 18.04 -11.46
C LEU A 16 12.42 18.98 -10.37
N ARG A 17 12.99 20.18 -10.24
CA ARG A 17 12.50 21.19 -9.28
C ARG A 17 11.06 21.63 -9.53
N LYS A 18 10.60 21.66 -10.78
CA LYS A 18 9.22 22.03 -11.13
C LYS A 18 8.20 20.93 -10.77
N ILE A 19 8.56 19.65 -10.94
CA ILE A 19 7.68 18.53 -10.58
C ILE A 19 7.49 18.48 -9.04
N ASP A 20 8.55 18.71 -8.28
CA ASP A 20 8.50 18.73 -6.81
C ASP A 20 7.68 19.89 -6.25
N ALA A 21 7.81 21.08 -6.85
CA ALA A 21 6.98 22.22 -6.51
C ALA A 21 5.49 21.97 -6.85
N SER A 22 5.19 21.47 -8.05
CA SER A 22 3.81 21.24 -8.53
C SER A 22 3.00 20.33 -7.61
N ALA A 23 3.53 19.17 -7.24
CA ALA A 23 2.77 18.22 -6.44
C ALA A 23 2.63 18.68 -4.97
N LYS A 24 3.60 19.44 -4.44
CA LYS A 24 3.49 20.05 -3.11
C LYS A 24 2.48 21.20 -3.09
N ASP A 25 2.48 22.03 -4.13
CA ASP A 25 1.51 23.11 -4.32
C ASP A 25 0.09 22.53 -4.49
N TYR A 26 -0.04 21.45 -5.24
CA TYR A 26 -1.31 20.73 -5.38
C TYR A 26 -1.80 20.16 -4.05
N TRP A 27 -0.93 19.52 -3.26
CA TRP A 27 -1.29 19.05 -1.92
C TRP A 27 -1.82 20.19 -1.05
N ASN A 28 -1.10 21.32 -1.01
CA ASN A 28 -1.49 22.49 -0.23
C ASN A 28 -2.82 23.11 -0.70
N SER A 29 -3.13 23.02 -2.00
CA SER A 29 -4.40 23.46 -2.58
C SER A 29 -5.59 22.61 -2.10
N VAL A 30 -5.40 21.29 -1.97
CA VAL A 30 -6.47 20.36 -1.56
C VAL A 30 -6.59 20.27 -0.03
N PHE A 31 -5.45 20.29 0.68
CA PHE A 31 -5.38 20.20 2.14
C PHE A 31 -4.65 21.42 2.72
N PRO A 32 -5.29 22.61 2.73
CA PRO A 32 -4.67 23.80 3.27
C PRO A 32 -4.28 23.59 4.73
N ASN A 33 -3.10 24.08 5.12
CA ASN A 33 -2.52 23.97 6.46
C ASN A 33 -2.28 22.53 6.96
N THR A 34 -2.34 21.53 6.09
CA THR A 34 -2.00 20.14 6.45
C THR A 34 -0.63 19.78 5.88
N PRO A 35 0.37 19.42 6.70
CA PRO A 35 1.66 19.00 6.18
C PRO A 35 1.52 17.67 5.42
N VAL A 36 2.31 17.50 4.35
CA VAL A 36 2.42 16.21 3.63
C VAL A 36 2.93 15.16 4.61
N PRO A 37 2.22 14.04 4.84
CA PRO A 37 2.71 12.97 5.69
C PRO A 37 4.04 12.43 5.18
N LYS A 38 5.02 12.23 6.07
CA LYS A 38 6.36 11.74 5.69
C LYS A 38 6.33 10.47 4.81
N PRO A 39 5.51 9.45 5.11
CA PRO A 39 5.42 8.28 4.22
C PRO A 39 4.91 8.60 2.82
N LEU A 40 3.97 9.55 2.67
CA LEU A 40 3.56 10.02 1.35
C LEU A 40 4.70 10.79 0.66
N GLN A 41 5.46 11.57 1.42
CA GLN A 41 6.62 12.29 0.89
C GLN A 41 7.68 11.32 0.36
N ASP A 42 8.06 10.32 1.15
CA ASP A 42 9.04 9.29 0.77
C ASP A 42 8.55 8.47 -0.45
N LEU A 43 7.23 8.26 -0.54
CA LEU A 43 6.58 7.57 -1.64
C LEU A 43 6.51 8.37 -2.94
N VAL A 44 6.28 9.68 -2.90
CA VAL A 44 6.11 10.52 -4.11
C VAL A 44 7.44 11.14 -4.53
N TRP A 45 8.26 11.54 -3.55
CA TRP A 45 9.51 12.27 -3.72
C TRP A 45 10.66 11.50 -3.09
N PRO A 46 11.14 10.44 -3.74
CA PRO A 46 12.35 9.78 -3.26
C PRO A 46 13.49 10.82 -3.25
N SER A 47 14.18 10.97 -2.12
CA SER A 47 15.31 11.89 -2.01
C SER A 47 16.30 11.64 -3.15
N SER A 48 16.63 12.68 -3.91
CA SER A 48 17.32 12.63 -5.20
C SER A 48 18.74 12.05 -5.14
N LYS A 49 18.87 10.72 -5.01
CA LYS A 49 20.08 9.91 -5.32
C LYS A 49 19.69 8.46 -5.57
N SER A 50 19.14 8.15 -6.74
CA SER A 50 19.41 6.87 -7.41
C SER A 50 18.79 6.87 -8.81
N SER A 51 19.65 6.99 -9.82
CA SER A 51 19.43 6.43 -11.16
C SER A 51 19.67 4.91 -11.16
N ILE A 52 19.24 4.28 -10.07
CA ILE A 52 19.27 2.85 -9.79
C ILE A 52 17.81 2.57 -9.43
N PRO A 53 17.18 1.45 -9.83
CA PRO A 53 15.93 1.05 -9.20
C PRO A 53 16.15 1.19 -7.70
N ILE A 54 15.27 1.91 -7.00
CA ILE A 54 15.44 2.07 -5.56
C ILE A 54 15.47 0.64 -5.02
N LYS A 55 16.66 0.12 -4.74
CA LYS A 55 16.90 -0.95 -3.80
C LYS A 55 16.54 -0.30 -2.48
N VAL A 56 15.23 -0.09 -2.30
CA VAL A 56 14.65 -0.07 -0.97
C VAL A 56 15.09 -1.44 -0.50
N GLU A 57 16.11 -1.47 0.36
CA GLU A 57 16.47 -2.65 1.15
C GLU A 57 15.17 -3.40 1.42
N GLU A 58 15.15 -4.69 1.13
CA GLU A 58 13.97 -5.56 1.20
C GLU A 58 13.25 -5.41 2.54
N GLU A 59 12.45 -4.35 2.67
CA GLU A 59 11.74 -4.02 3.88
C GLU A 59 10.50 -4.88 3.82
N LYS A 60 10.61 -6.02 4.52
CA LYS A 60 9.58 -7.00 4.86
C LYS A 60 8.23 -6.56 4.33
N GLN A 61 7.85 -7.08 3.17
CA GLN A 61 6.46 -6.97 2.76
C GLN A 61 5.66 -7.63 3.88
N TYR A 62 4.87 -6.83 4.58
CA TYR A 62 4.00 -7.30 5.65
C TYR A 62 2.69 -7.77 5.00
N TRP A 63 2.71 -8.91 4.32
CA TRP A 63 1.58 -9.47 3.57
C TRP A 63 0.84 -10.55 4.39
N THR A 64 1.04 -10.61 5.71
CA THR A 64 0.38 -11.56 6.60
C THR A 64 -1.13 -11.47 6.42
N LEU A 65 -1.72 -12.49 5.80
CA LEU A 65 -3.17 -12.65 5.73
C LEU A 65 -3.65 -13.28 7.04
N PHE A 66 -4.75 -12.79 7.58
CA PHE A 66 -5.38 -13.32 8.78
C PHE A 66 -6.89 -13.05 8.78
N PHE A 67 -7.61 -13.72 9.68
CA PHE A 67 -9.03 -13.48 9.86
C PHE A 67 -9.27 -12.27 10.73
N GLU A 68 -10.36 -11.52 10.47
CA GLU A 68 -10.67 -10.31 11.24
C GLU A 68 -10.83 -10.58 12.74
N HIS A 69 -11.38 -11.73 13.13
CA HIS A 69 -11.54 -12.08 14.54
C HIS A 69 -10.22 -12.37 15.28
N ASP A 70 -9.11 -12.55 14.55
CA ASP A 70 -7.77 -12.63 15.14
C ASP A 70 -7.21 -11.25 15.50
N LEU A 71 -7.75 -10.16 14.93
CA LEU A 71 -7.28 -8.80 15.18
C LEU A 71 -7.87 -8.25 16.48
N HIS A 72 -7.27 -8.61 17.61
CA HIS A 72 -7.70 -8.14 18.92
C HIS A 72 -6.53 -7.85 19.88
N PRO A 73 -6.72 -7.02 20.92
CA PRO A 73 -5.69 -6.74 21.91
C PRO A 73 -5.10 -8.02 22.53
N ARG A 74 -3.79 -7.98 22.80
CA ARG A 74 -2.95 -9.09 23.30
C ARG A 74 -2.73 -10.24 22.33
N LYS A 75 -3.30 -10.22 21.12
CA LYS A 75 -2.94 -11.18 20.08
C LYS A 75 -1.48 -10.97 19.68
N ILE A 76 -0.72 -12.07 19.58
CA ILE A 76 0.60 -12.06 18.95
C ILE A 76 0.40 -12.23 17.45
N MET A 77 0.93 -11.28 16.69
CA MET A 77 0.86 -11.24 15.24
C MET A 77 2.27 -11.34 14.67
N HIS A 78 2.40 -12.14 13.61
CA HIS A 78 3.64 -12.29 12.88
C HIS A 78 3.61 -11.37 11.65
N LEU A 79 4.58 -10.48 11.56
CA LEU A 79 4.77 -9.55 10.47
C LEU A 79 5.76 -10.13 9.46
N GLY A 80 5.28 -10.55 8.28
CA GLY A 80 6.10 -11.04 7.15
C GLY A 80 5.84 -12.49 6.71
N LEU A 81 6.57 -12.97 5.68
CA LEU A 81 6.64 -14.38 5.22
C LEU A 81 7.27 -15.25 6.29
N HIS A 82 6.45 -15.78 7.19
CA HIS A 82 6.90 -16.89 8.01
C HIS A 82 7.03 -18.13 7.11
N ASN A 83 8.28 -18.53 6.84
CA ASN A 83 8.72 -19.82 6.29
C ASN A 83 7.65 -20.74 5.67
N HIS A 84 6.93 -20.28 4.63
CA HIS A 84 6.42 -21.20 3.60
C HIS A 84 7.57 -21.59 2.66
N SER A 85 8.69 -22.01 3.26
CA SER A 85 9.93 -22.43 2.59
C SER A 85 9.83 -23.85 2.03
N ASN A 86 8.69 -24.53 2.24
CA ASN A 86 8.43 -25.88 1.73
C ASN A 86 7.38 -25.93 0.60
N ALA A 87 6.73 -24.81 0.27
CA ALA A 87 5.99 -24.73 -0.98
C ALA A 87 6.93 -24.12 -2.02
N GLN A 88 7.51 -24.95 -2.90
CA GLN A 88 8.23 -24.42 -4.04
C GLN A 88 7.31 -23.44 -4.80
N PRO A 89 7.73 -22.19 -5.06
CA PRO A 89 6.97 -21.23 -5.87
C PRO A 89 6.84 -21.64 -7.36
N SER A 90 7.36 -22.81 -7.75
CA SER A 90 7.72 -23.15 -9.12
C SER A 90 6.55 -23.61 -10.01
N THR A 91 5.30 -23.64 -9.53
CA THR A 91 4.17 -24.11 -10.36
C THR A 91 2.96 -23.19 -10.44
N LEU A 92 3.00 -21.99 -9.83
CA LEU A 92 1.86 -21.08 -9.80
C LEU A 92 1.79 -20.16 -11.03
N SER A 93 1.75 -20.73 -12.23
CA SER A 93 1.36 -20.00 -13.44
C SER A 93 -0.16 -19.76 -13.44
N SER A 94 -0.66 -18.92 -12.53
CA SER A 94 -2.01 -18.37 -12.67
C SER A 94 -1.91 -17.10 -13.52
N ARG A 95 -1.82 -17.28 -14.84
CA ARG A 95 -2.05 -16.21 -15.84
C ARG A 95 -3.47 -15.63 -15.75
N THR A 96 -4.33 -16.17 -14.89
CA THR A 96 -5.77 -15.91 -14.80
C THR A 96 -6.21 -14.92 -13.73
N THR A 97 -5.33 -14.41 -12.86
CA THR A 97 -5.74 -13.43 -11.85
C THR A 97 -5.49 -11.98 -12.26
N SER A 98 -6.55 -11.17 -12.14
CA SER A 98 -6.57 -9.74 -12.49
C SER A 98 -5.88 -8.86 -11.45
N GLN A 99 -5.69 -9.39 -10.23
CA GLN A 99 -4.99 -8.69 -9.16
C GLN A 99 -3.49 -8.98 -9.22
N PRO A 100 -2.63 -7.97 -9.03
CA PRO A 100 -1.19 -8.17 -8.98
C PRO A 100 -0.73 -8.96 -7.74
N PHE A 101 -1.66 -9.46 -6.91
CA PHE A 101 -1.37 -10.19 -5.67
C PHE A 101 -0.49 -11.43 -5.90
N GLY A 102 -0.80 -12.25 -6.92
CA GLY A 102 0.04 -13.40 -7.28
C GLY A 102 1.43 -12.98 -7.82
N ALA A 103 1.50 -11.86 -8.54
CA ALA A 103 2.76 -11.31 -9.06
C ALA A 103 3.64 -10.69 -7.96
N TRP A 104 3.02 -10.11 -6.93
CA TRP A 104 3.72 -9.54 -5.77
C TRP A 104 4.23 -10.63 -4.82
N LEU A 105 3.49 -11.73 -4.66
CA LEU A 105 3.92 -12.91 -3.87
C LEU A 105 5.08 -13.66 -4.54
N GLN A 106 5.17 -13.63 -5.87
CA GLN A 106 6.24 -14.23 -6.67
C GLN A 106 7.52 -13.39 -6.75
N ALA A 107 7.54 -12.19 -6.15
CA ALA A 107 8.63 -11.22 -6.29
C ALA A 107 9.92 -11.57 -5.51
N LYS A 108 10.20 -12.85 -5.26
CA LYS A 108 11.60 -13.30 -5.22
C LYS A 108 12.04 -13.57 -6.66
N VAL A 109 12.83 -12.65 -7.20
CA VAL A 109 13.71 -12.86 -8.36
C VAL A 109 13.00 -12.95 -9.73
N SER A 110 12.56 -11.83 -10.29
CA SER A 110 12.87 -11.46 -11.69
C SER A 110 12.43 -10.03 -12.00
N GLU A 111 13.34 -9.24 -12.57
CA GLU A 111 13.17 -7.82 -12.91
C GLU A 111 12.30 -7.57 -14.16
N ARG A 112 11.24 -8.35 -14.41
CA ARG A 112 10.38 -8.11 -15.60
C ARG A 112 8.92 -8.46 -15.38
N TYR A 113 8.24 -7.73 -14.50
CA TYR A 113 6.85 -7.42 -14.78
C TYR A 113 6.82 -6.19 -15.68
N ASN A 114 6.11 -6.24 -16.80
CA ASN A 114 5.87 -5.02 -17.59
C ASN A 114 4.78 -4.19 -16.87
N LEU A 115 4.86 -2.87 -16.96
CA LEU A 115 3.84 -1.97 -16.44
C LEU A 115 2.43 -2.37 -16.92
N ASP A 116 2.34 -2.85 -18.16
CA ASP A 116 1.09 -3.34 -18.77
C ASP A 116 0.50 -4.57 -18.07
N GLU A 117 1.31 -5.43 -17.45
CA GLU A 117 0.80 -6.61 -16.76
C GLU A 117 0.11 -6.26 -15.43
N ILE A 118 0.54 -5.17 -14.79
CA ILE A 118 -0.04 -4.69 -13.54
C ILE A 118 -1.18 -3.70 -13.84
N CYS A 119 -0.92 -2.72 -14.71
CA CYS A 119 -1.80 -1.61 -14.99
C CYS A 119 -2.79 -1.89 -16.13
N GLY A 120 -2.42 -2.73 -17.10
CA GLY A 120 -3.22 -3.02 -18.30
C GLY A 120 -4.22 -4.16 -18.14
N ARG A 121 -4.09 -5.01 -17.11
CA ARG A 121 -5.11 -6.04 -16.81
C ARG A 121 -6.48 -5.39 -16.49
N PRO A 122 -7.61 -6.10 -16.62
CA PRO A 122 -8.87 -5.63 -16.07
C PRO A 122 -8.84 -5.57 -14.53
N ALA A 123 -9.77 -4.85 -13.92
CA ALA A 123 -9.94 -4.85 -12.47
C ALA A 123 -10.54 -6.19 -12.00
N ALA A 124 -10.24 -6.60 -10.76
CA ALA A 124 -10.92 -7.72 -10.14
C ALA A 124 -12.39 -7.43 -9.86
N LYS A 125 -13.14 -8.49 -9.58
CA LYS A 125 -14.54 -8.38 -9.19
C LYS A 125 -14.65 -7.53 -7.91
N GLY A 126 -15.41 -6.45 -7.99
CA GLY A 126 -15.59 -5.50 -6.87
C GLY A 126 -14.40 -4.56 -6.66
N GLU A 127 -13.45 -4.49 -7.60
CA GLU A 127 -12.32 -3.58 -7.57
C GLU A 127 -12.51 -2.42 -8.56
N GLY A 128 -12.30 -1.20 -8.09
CA GLY A 128 -11.91 -0.08 -8.95
C GLY A 128 -10.40 0.07 -8.88
N LYS A 129 -9.69 0.08 -10.01
CA LYS A 129 -8.23 0.27 -10.03
C LYS A 129 -7.79 1.38 -10.97
N PHE A 130 -6.62 1.93 -10.69
CA PHE A 130 -5.99 2.99 -11.47
C PHE A 130 -4.49 3.00 -11.21
N CYS A 131 -3.69 3.10 -12.28
CA CYS A 131 -2.25 3.34 -12.14
C CYS A 131 -1.96 4.84 -12.22
N ALA A 132 -1.56 5.42 -11.09
CA ALA A 132 -1.24 6.84 -10.99
C ALA A 132 0.25 7.06 -11.28
N ALA A 133 0.54 8.00 -12.19
CA ALA A 133 1.91 8.41 -12.52
C ALA A 133 2.33 9.71 -11.82
N SER A 134 1.46 10.27 -10.97
CA SER A 134 1.71 11.51 -10.22
C SER A 134 0.83 11.57 -8.96
N LEU A 135 1.16 12.48 -8.03
CA LEU A 135 0.33 12.73 -6.84
C LEU A 135 -1.07 13.24 -7.22
N GLU A 136 -1.17 14.12 -8.22
CA GLU A 136 -2.43 14.69 -8.68
C GLU A 136 -3.37 13.59 -9.21
N SER A 137 -2.85 12.68 -10.03
CA SER A 137 -3.63 11.56 -10.57
C SER A 137 -4.03 10.54 -9.49
N MET A 138 -3.14 10.29 -8.51
CA MET A 138 -3.43 9.47 -7.33
C MET A 138 -4.58 10.06 -6.50
N MET A 139 -4.48 11.35 -6.17
CA MET A 139 -5.49 12.09 -5.41
C MET A 139 -6.81 12.21 -6.17
N GLY A 140 -6.75 12.43 -7.48
CA GLY A 140 -7.92 12.44 -8.35
C GLY A 140 -8.68 11.11 -8.29
N PHE A 141 -7.97 9.99 -8.35
CA PHE A 141 -8.59 8.67 -8.18
C PHE A 141 -9.18 8.51 -6.76
N ALA A 142 -8.42 8.83 -5.71
CA ALA A 142 -8.89 8.71 -4.32
C ALA A 142 -10.16 9.53 -4.06
N THR A 143 -10.18 10.78 -4.49
CA THR A 143 -11.33 11.67 -4.32
C THR A 143 -12.52 11.28 -5.20
N SER A 144 -12.29 10.68 -6.36
CA SER A 144 -13.37 10.13 -7.20
C SER A 144 -14.12 8.96 -6.53
N LYS A 145 -13.43 8.21 -5.64
CA LYS A 145 -14.00 7.05 -4.95
C LYS A 145 -14.55 7.36 -3.56
N LEU A 146 -13.90 8.27 -2.83
CA LEU A 146 -14.19 8.54 -1.42
C LEU A 146 -14.77 9.93 -1.16
N GLY A 147 -14.85 10.79 -2.19
CA GLY A 147 -15.18 12.19 -2.05
C GLY A 147 -13.98 13.04 -1.61
N LYS A 148 -14.23 14.34 -1.34
CA LYS A 148 -13.17 15.31 -1.05
C LYS A 148 -12.69 15.31 0.41
N ASN A 149 -13.51 14.83 1.34
CA ASN A 149 -13.19 14.86 2.77
C ASN A 149 -12.47 13.57 3.19
N ILE A 150 -11.20 13.46 2.82
CA ILE A 150 -10.35 12.29 3.06
C ILE A 150 -9.07 12.67 3.80
N LYS A 151 -8.41 11.68 4.38
CA LYS A 151 -7.06 11.78 4.94
C LYS A 151 -6.20 10.62 4.47
N VAL A 152 -4.89 10.80 4.58
CA VAL A 152 -3.89 9.77 4.28
C VAL A 152 -3.44 9.13 5.59
N VAL A 153 -3.38 7.81 5.60
CA VAL A 153 -2.78 7.01 6.68
C VAL A 153 -1.81 5.98 6.10
N SER A 154 -0.81 5.62 6.88
CA SER A 154 0.25 4.67 6.51
C SER A 154 0.76 3.96 7.75
N SER A 155 1.43 2.84 7.53
CA SER A 155 2.12 2.13 8.59
C SER A 155 3.44 2.78 8.95
N SER A 156 3.91 2.50 10.17
CA SER A 156 5.24 2.82 10.67
C SER A 156 5.76 1.61 11.41
N PHE A 157 6.82 1.00 10.87
CA PHE A 157 7.46 -0.19 11.45
C PHE A 157 8.90 0.14 11.80
N ALA A 158 9.39 -0.42 12.90
CA ALA A 158 10.82 -0.48 13.18
C ALA A 158 11.45 -1.61 12.36
N GLN A 159 12.75 -1.49 12.05
CA GLN A 159 13.50 -2.58 11.45
C GLN A 159 13.65 -3.72 12.49
N ASP A 160 13.86 -4.94 12.01
CA ASP A 160 14.38 -6.09 12.79
C ASP A 160 13.44 -6.91 13.70
N HIS A 161 12.13 -6.65 13.76
CA HIS A 161 11.20 -7.56 14.45
C HIS A 161 10.23 -8.25 13.49
N GLU A 162 9.85 -9.48 13.83
CA GLU A 162 8.82 -10.27 13.12
C GLU A 162 7.60 -10.56 13.98
N GLN A 163 7.71 -10.43 15.30
CA GLN A 163 6.64 -10.73 16.24
C GLN A 163 6.27 -9.49 17.02
N TYR A 164 4.97 -9.20 17.03
CA TYR A 164 4.41 -8.05 17.72
C TYR A 164 3.14 -8.46 18.46
N THR A 165 2.94 -7.89 19.63
CA THR A 165 1.69 -7.97 20.37
C THR A 165 0.81 -6.78 20.01
N VAL A 166 -0.46 -7.04 19.76
CA VAL A 166 -1.47 -5.99 19.52
C VAL A 166 -1.76 -5.26 20.82
N GLU A 167 -1.47 -3.96 20.89
CA GLU A 167 -1.86 -3.12 22.02
C GLU A 167 -3.34 -2.74 21.91
N GLU A 168 -3.78 -2.32 20.73
CA GLU A 168 -5.12 -1.82 20.48
C GLU A 168 -5.53 -1.99 19.01
N VAL A 169 -6.83 -1.97 18.72
CA VAL A 169 -7.38 -2.00 17.36
C VAL A 169 -8.30 -0.81 17.18
N ARG A 170 -7.85 0.19 16.41
CA ARG A 170 -8.61 1.42 16.18
C ARG A 170 -9.17 1.45 14.78
N LYS A 171 -10.50 1.44 14.63
CA LYS A 171 -11.14 1.65 13.34
C LYS A 171 -10.88 3.07 12.84
N VAL A 172 -10.36 3.19 11.61
CA VAL A 172 -10.00 4.47 10.98
C VAL A 172 -11.05 4.92 9.96
N GLY A 173 -11.72 3.97 9.31
CA GLY A 173 -12.74 4.26 8.31
C GLY A 173 -13.32 3.00 7.66
N GLU A 174 -14.51 3.18 7.09
CA GLU A 174 -15.12 2.24 6.14
C GLU A 174 -14.84 2.73 4.72
N GLY A 175 -14.44 1.81 3.85
CA GLY A 175 -13.93 2.13 2.53
C GLY A 175 -12.53 2.75 2.57
N ALA A 176 -11.69 2.34 1.64
CA ALA A 176 -10.37 2.91 1.45
C ALA A 176 -9.94 2.81 -0.01
N VAL A 177 -9.09 3.76 -0.42
CA VAL A 177 -8.31 3.65 -1.65
C VAL A 177 -6.87 3.43 -1.22
N MET A 178 -6.36 2.24 -1.48
CA MET A 178 -4.97 1.89 -1.22
C MET A 178 -4.13 2.19 -2.45
N CYS A 179 -2.95 2.79 -2.27
CA CYS A 179 -2.00 3.04 -3.35
C CYS A 179 -0.65 2.45 -2.99
N HIS A 180 -0.18 1.51 -3.81
CA HIS A 180 1.10 0.82 -3.65
C HIS A 180 2.10 1.37 -4.66
N ARG A 181 3.29 1.77 -4.21
CA ARG A 181 4.37 2.16 -5.13
C ARG A 181 4.96 0.92 -5.79
N LEU A 182 5.02 0.95 -7.13
CA LEU A 182 5.61 -0.11 -7.93
C LEU A 182 7.13 0.05 -8.01
N ASN A 183 7.85 -1.07 -8.11
CA ASN A 183 9.32 -1.11 -8.18
C ASN A 183 9.82 -0.86 -9.61
N PHE A 184 9.39 0.24 -10.23
CA PHE A 184 9.88 0.70 -11.53
C PHE A 184 10.83 1.89 -11.36
N GLU A 185 11.73 2.11 -12.33
CA GLU A 185 12.58 3.31 -12.38
C GLU A 185 11.73 4.59 -12.40
N LYS A 186 10.61 4.54 -13.13
CA LYS A 186 9.60 5.60 -13.12
C LYS A 186 8.65 5.43 -11.93
N VAL A 187 8.35 6.53 -11.24
CA VAL A 187 7.34 6.54 -10.16
C VAL A 187 5.96 6.22 -10.76
N VAL A 188 5.43 5.07 -10.37
CA VAL A 188 4.04 4.66 -10.67
C VAL A 188 3.45 3.99 -9.44
N PHE A 189 2.19 4.28 -9.18
CA PHE A 189 1.42 3.69 -8.09
C PHE A 189 0.27 2.85 -8.62
N TYR A 190 0.15 1.62 -8.13
CA TYR A 190 -1.06 0.84 -8.27
C TYR A 190 -2.04 1.27 -7.20
N CYS A 191 -3.06 2.04 -7.59
CA CYS A 191 -4.15 2.44 -6.70
C CYS A 191 -5.37 1.58 -6.94
N HIS A 192 -6.04 1.17 -5.87
CA HIS A 192 -7.29 0.43 -5.96
C HIS A 192 -8.21 0.68 -4.77
N GLN A 193 -9.50 0.48 -5.02
CA GLN A 193 -10.57 0.44 -4.04
C GLN A 193 -11.26 -0.91 -4.20
N ILE A 194 -11.34 -1.67 -3.11
CA ILE A 194 -12.15 -2.88 -3.04
C ILE A 194 -13.47 -2.54 -2.35
N ASN A 195 -14.56 -3.12 -2.82
CA ASN A 195 -15.86 -3.01 -2.18
C ASN A 195 -15.82 -3.58 -0.76
N ALA A 196 -16.58 -2.95 0.15
CA ALA A 196 -16.75 -3.38 1.54
C ALA A 196 -15.40 -3.67 2.24
N THR A 197 -14.66 -2.62 2.55
CA THR A 197 -13.41 -2.71 3.32
C THR A 197 -13.50 -1.91 4.61
N THR A 198 -12.84 -2.41 5.65
CA THR A 198 -12.67 -1.68 6.91
C THR A 198 -11.19 -1.47 7.18
N THR A 199 -10.80 -0.24 7.46
CA THR A 199 -9.41 0.12 7.74
C THR A 199 -9.20 0.29 9.24
N TYR A 200 -8.16 -0.33 9.77
CA TYR A 200 -7.75 -0.23 11.16
C TYR A 200 -6.33 0.34 11.28
N MET A 201 -6.08 1.09 12.34
CA MET A 201 -4.76 1.46 12.81
C MET A 201 -4.50 0.64 14.07
N VAL A 202 -3.43 -0.14 14.04
CA VAL A 202 -3.11 -1.14 15.06
C VAL A 202 -1.77 -0.79 15.69
N PRO A 203 -1.75 -0.13 16.86
CA PRO A 203 -0.54 -0.01 17.66
C PRO A 203 -0.05 -1.41 18.08
N LEU A 204 1.24 -1.64 17.89
CA LEU A 204 1.93 -2.91 18.07
C LEU A 204 3.15 -2.70 18.96
N VAL A 205 3.50 -3.71 19.76
CA VAL A 205 4.71 -3.71 20.59
C VAL A 205 5.47 -5.03 20.46
N ALA A 206 6.77 -4.96 20.18
CA ALA A 206 7.66 -6.11 20.16
C ALA A 206 8.09 -6.50 21.58
N SER A 207 8.75 -7.65 21.72
CA SER A 207 9.15 -8.19 23.03
C SER A 207 10.15 -7.30 23.80
N ASP A 208 10.93 -6.49 23.09
CA ASP A 208 11.91 -5.55 23.66
C ASP A 208 11.29 -4.16 23.98
N GLY A 209 9.98 -3.99 23.76
CA GLY A 209 9.27 -2.73 23.94
C GLY A 209 9.24 -1.83 22.69
N THR A 210 9.86 -2.23 21.59
CA THR A 210 9.84 -1.48 20.33
C THR A 210 8.40 -1.34 19.81
N LYS A 211 7.97 -0.09 19.57
CA LYS A 211 6.61 0.22 19.11
C LYS A 211 6.54 0.31 17.59
N ALA A 212 5.43 -0.18 17.04
CA ALA A 212 5.06 -0.02 15.65
C ALA A 212 3.59 0.39 15.54
N LYS A 213 3.22 0.93 14.38
CA LYS A 213 1.83 1.25 14.01
C LYS A 213 1.54 0.60 12.68
N ALA A 214 0.74 -0.46 12.69
CA ALA A 214 0.36 -1.17 11.49
C ALA A 214 -0.99 -0.66 10.98
N LEU A 215 -0.99 -0.09 9.78
CA LEU A 215 -2.21 0.06 9.01
C LEU A 215 -2.65 -1.34 8.57
N THR A 216 -3.92 -1.67 8.81
CA THR A 216 -4.54 -2.95 8.48
C THR A 216 -5.78 -2.69 7.66
N ILE A 217 -5.97 -3.46 6.60
CA ILE A 217 -7.20 -3.44 5.80
C ILE A 217 -7.86 -4.81 5.88
N CYS A 218 -9.16 -4.83 6.16
CA CYS A 218 -10.00 -6.01 6.12
C CYS A 218 -10.93 -5.91 4.92
N HIS A 219 -10.98 -6.95 4.10
CA HIS A 219 -11.83 -7.07 2.94
C HIS A 219 -13.01 -7.98 3.27
N HIS A 220 -14.22 -7.44 3.22
CA HIS A 220 -15.45 -8.21 3.41
C HIS A 220 -15.96 -8.79 2.08
N ASP A 221 -15.67 -8.15 0.95
CA ASP A 221 -15.89 -8.73 -0.39
C ASP A 221 -14.61 -9.39 -0.91
N THR A 222 -14.42 -10.67 -0.59
CA THR A 222 -13.24 -11.44 -1.01
C THR A 222 -13.43 -12.15 -2.36
N ARG A 223 -14.52 -11.89 -3.10
CA ARG A 223 -14.81 -12.56 -4.39
C ARG A 223 -13.80 -12.23 -5.49
N GLY A 224 -13.13 -11.09 -5.38
CA GLY A 224 -12.09 -10.65 -6.31
C GLY A 224 -10.68 -11.14 -5.98
N MET A 225 -10.46 -11.77 -4.81
CA MET A 225 -9.15 -12.25 -4.38
C MET A 225 -8.68 -13.46 -5.20
N ASP A 226 -7.36 -13.69 -5.23
CA ASP A 226 -6.79 -14.87 -5.86
C ASP A 226 -7.25 -16.15 -5.11
N PRO A 227 -8.03 -17.04 -5.75
CA PRO A 227 -8.59 -18.20 -5.07
C PRO A 227 -7.52 -19.23 -4.69
N VAL A 228 -6.40 -19.28 -5.42
CA VAL A 228 -5.31 -20.22 -5.13
C VAL A 228 -4.57 -19.75 -3.90
N VAL A 229 -4.13 -18.48 -3.89
CA VAL A 229 -3.39 -17.94 -2.74
C VAL A 229 -4.26 -17.94 -1.47
N LEU A 230 -5.53 -17.56 -1.59
CA LEU A 230 -6.44 -17.54 -0.45
C LEU A 230 -6.63 -18.94 0.15
N TYR A 231 -6.76 -19.97 -0.69
CA TYR A 231 -6.88 -21.35 -0.24
C TYR A 231 -5.55 -21.91 0.30
N GLU A 232 -4.42 -21.57 -0.31
CA GLU A 232 -3.11 -22.00 0.16
C GLU A 232 -2.78 -21.43 1.55
N VAL A 233 -3.05 -20.14 1.79
CA VAL A 233 -2.69 -19.44 3.03
C VAL A 233 -3.73 -19.62 4.13
N LEU A 234 -5.02 -19.39 3.84
CA LEU A 234 -6.09 -19.36 4.84
C LEU A 234 -7.05 -20.55 4.78
N LYS A 235 -6.93 -21.44 3.78
CA LYS A 235 -7.79 -22.62 3.59
C LYS A 235 -9.28 -22.26 3.43
N VAL A 236 -9.57 -21.10 2.86
CA VAL A 236 -10.94 -20.62 2.59
C VAL A 236 -11.16 -20.30 1.11
N LYS A 237 -12.42 -20.27 0.69
CA LYS A 237 -12.82 -19.91 -0.68
C LYS A 237 -13.11 -18.41 -0.78
N THR A 238 -12.97 -17.86 -1.98
CA THR A 238 -13.30 -16.46 -2.24
C THR A 238 -14.78 -16.18 -1.99
N GLY A 239 -15.08 -15.01 -1.41
CA GLY A 239 -16.44 -14.57 -1.11
C GLY A 239 -17.13 -15.25 0.08
N THR A 240 -16.40 -15.99 0.92
CA THR A 240 -16.98 -16.72 2.05
C THR A 240 -16.80 -16.04 3.40
N VAL A 241 -15.63 -15.44 3.64
CA VAL A 241 -15.27 -14.82 4.92
C VAL A 241 -14.45 -13.54 4.69
N PRO A 242 -14.49 -12.58 5.64
CA PRO A 242 -13.58 -11.44 5.64
C PRO A 242 -12.13 -11.86 5.81
N VAL A 243 -11.24 -11.19 5.08
CA VAL A 243 -9.79 -11.43 5.11
C VAL A 243 -9.07 -10.11 5.33
N CYS A 244 -8.17 -10.09 6.29
CA CYS A 244 -7.39 -8.91 6.63
C CYS A 244 -5.92 -9.10 6.28
N HIS A 245 -5.23 -7.99 6.08
CA HIS A 245 -3.78 -7.99 6.00
C HIS A 245 -3.19 -6.68 6.51
N PHE A 246 -1.96 -6.75 7.00
CA PHE A 246 -1.16 -5.56 7.30
C PHE A 246 -0.73 -4.88 6.00
N VAL A 247 -0.53 -3.58 6.05
CA VAL A 247 -0.14 -2.77 4.90
C VAL A 247 1.32 -2.38 5.05
N GLY A 248 2.14 -2.73 4.07
CA GLY A 248 3.57 -2.40 4.05
C GLY A 248 3.86 -0.89 3.96
N ASN A 249 5.11 -0.52 4.18
CA ASN A 249 5.58 0.87 4.12
C ASN A 249 5.61 1.47 2.70
N LYS A 250 5.61 0.64 1.66
CA LYS A 250 5.46 1.07 0.24
C LYS A 250 4.01 1.37 -0.17
N ALA A 251 3.12 1.54 0.79
CA ALA A 251 1.71 1.79 0.54
C ALA A 251 1.11 2.82 1.49
N ILE A 252 0.10 3.51 0.99
CA ILE A 252 -0.72 4.46 1.76
C ILE A 252 -2.20 4.17 1.50
N ALA A 253 -3.03 4.40 2.53
CA ALA A 253 -4.48 4.42 2.37
C ALA A 253 -5.02 5.85 2.45
N TRP A 254 -5.83 6.18 1.47
CA TRP A 254 -6.79 7.26 1.57
C TRP A 254 -8.05 6.72 2.23
N VAL A 255 -8.51 7.38 3.28
CA VAL A 255 -9.71 7.00 4.03
C VAL A 255 -10.62 8.23 4.23
N PRO A 256 -11.95 8.05 4.29
CA PRO A 256 -12.84 9.14 4.66
C PRO A 256 -12.45 9.72 6.03
N ASN A 257 -12.50 11.04 6.16
CA ASN A 257 -12.51 11.65 7.49
C ASN A 257 -13.84 11.29 8.15
N LEU A 258 -13.79 10.39 9.13
CA LEU A 258 -14.91 10.17 10.02
C LEU A 258 -15.28 11.52 10.63
N ARG A 259 -16.48 12.02 10.32
CA ARG A 259 -17.05 13.09 11.12
C ARG A 259 -17.20 12.50 12.52
N THR A 260 -16.73 13.21 13.53
CA THR A 260 -17.16 13.02 14.91
C THR A 260 -18.67 13.31 14.96
N TYR A 261 -19.48 12.36 14.52
CA TYR A 261 -20.90 12.33 14.85
C TYR A 261 -21.02 11.31 15.97
N ASP A 262 -21.18 11.88 17.16
CA ASP A 262 -21.64 11.28 18.41
C ASP A 262 -21.05 9.93 18.79
N SER A 263 -20.22 9.99 19.84
CA SER A 263 -20.17 8.99 20.87
C SER A 263 -21.61 8.56 21.22
N CYS A 264 -22.10 7.47 20.64
CA CYS A 264 -23.25 6.78 21.20
C CYS A 264 -22.81 6.21 22.55
N VAL A 265 -23.06 6.98 23.60
CA VAL A 265 -23.18 6.48 24.96
C VAL A 265 -24.36 5.51 24.94
N VAL A 266 -24.07 4.23 25.18
CA VAL A 266 -25.04 3.24 25.64
C VAL A 266 -24.52 2.69 26.96
#